data_AF-A0A8T4JEJ4-F1
#
_entry.id   AF-A0A8T4JEJ4-F1
#
_cell.length_a   1.000
_cell.length_b   1.000
_cell.length_c   1.000
_cell.angle_alpha   90.00
_cell.angle_beta   90.00
_cell.angle_gamma   90.00
#
_symmetry.space_group_name_H-M   'P 1'
#
loop_
_entity.id
_entity.type
_entity.pdbx_description
1 polymer ?
#
loop_
_entity_poly.entity_id
_entity_poly.type
_entity_poly.pdbx_seq_one_letter_code
_entity_poly.pdbx_strand_id
1 'polypeptide(L)'
;MLDRVLLLKTPSVKTPPKKEAPDQKKTMLENSISGPKKLRFIKDVQKFVNYDKSILGPFSAGSETVLDEKIAGILLKKGYAEEI
;
A
#
# COMPACT_ATOMS: atom_id res chain seq x y z
N MET A 1 -54.87 -6.72 15.41
CA MET A 1 -54.05 -6.47 16.62
C MET A 1 -52.95 -7.51 16.69
N LEU A 2 -51.72 -7.04 16.88
CA LEU A 2 -50.49 -7.66 17.37
C LEU A 2 -49.96 -8.99 16.79
N ASP A 3 -48.84 -8.80 16.09
CA ASP A 3 -47.68 -9.66 15.87
C ASP A 3 -47.15 -10.32 17.17
N ARG A 4 -46.71 -11.59 17.10
CA ARG A 4 -45.81 -12.24 18.09
C ARG A 4 -45.20 -13.55 17.55
N VAL A 5 -44.06 -13.41 16.89
CA VAL A 5 -42.79 -14.16 17.05
C VAL A 5 -42.87 -15.58 17.64
N LEU A 6 -42.40 -16.59 16.89
CA LEU A 6 -41.30 -17.47 17.35
C LEU A 6 -40.70 -18.27 16.18
N LEU A 7 -39.60 -17.75 15.65
CA LEU A 7 -38.64 -18.50 14.84
C LEU A 7 -38.03 -19.59 15.73
N LEU A 8 -38.07 -20.87 15.33
CA LEU A 8 -37.08 -21.93 15.63
C LEU A 8 -37.72 -23.31 15.42
N LYS A 9 -37.13 -24.12 14.52
CA LYS A 9 -36.71 -25.52 14.74
C LYS A 9 -36.59 -26.30 13.42
N THR A 10 -35.40 -26.32 12.84
CA THR A 10 -34.91 -27.52 12.14
C THR A 10 -33.44 -27.74 12.51
N PRO A 11 -33.09 -28.84 13.20
CA PRO A 11 -31.72 -29.32 13.25
C PRO A 11 -31.51 -30.21 12.02
N SER A 12 -30.52 -29.91 11.19
CA SER A 12 -30.04 -30.89 10.21
C SER A 12 -28.54 -30.75 10.01
N VAL A 13 -27.81 -31.38 10.94
CA VAL A 13 -26.41 -31.74 10.80
C VAL A 13 -26.36 -33.06 10.04
N LYS A 14 -25.84 -33.04 8.80
CA LYS A 14 -25.20 -34.21 8.16
C LYS A 14 -24.32 -33.78 6.97
N THR A 15 -23.11 -33.31 7.25
CA THR A 15 -21.91 -33.57 6.41
C THR A 15 -21.59 -35.08 6.49
N PRO A 16 -20.76 -35.75 5.62
CA PRO A 16 -19.64 -35.33 4.74
C PRO A 16 -19.68 -36.08 3.35
N PRO A 17 -18.63 -36.29 2.49
CA PRO A 17 -17.21 -35.91 2.54
C PRO A 17 -16.56 -35.34 1.23
N LYS A 18 -15.48 -34.57 1.45
CA LYS A 18 -14.15 -34.66 0.82
C LYS A 18 -14.07 -34.92 -0.70
N LYS A 19 -13.89 -33.84 -1.48
CA LYS A 19 -12.94 -33.86 -2.60
C LYS A 19 -11.71 -33.05 -2.21
N GLU A 20 -10.69 -33.82 -1.88
CA GLU A 20 -9.31 -33.41 -1.71
C GLU A 20 -8.77 -32.88 -3.05
N ALA A 21 -8.29 -31.64 -3.04
CA ALA A 21 -7.20 -31.20 -3.90
C ALA A 21 -6.36 -30.21 -3.06
N PRO A 22 -5.22 -30.66 -2.52
CA PRO A 22 -4.26 -29.80 -1.88
C PRO A 22 -3.37 -29.26 -2.99
N ASP A 23 -3.47 -27.97 -3.34
CA ASP A 23 -2.35 -27.36 -4.03
C ASP A 23 -2.28 -25.87 -3.76
N GLN A 24 -1.20 -25.55 -3.06
CA GLN A 24 -0.47 -24.31 -3.15
C GLN A 24 -1.22 -23.03 -2.79
N LYS A 25 -0.92 -22.58 -1.57
CA LYS A 25 -0.22 -21.30 -1.36
C LYS A 25 0.12 -20.60 -2.70
N LYS A 26 -0.81 -19.80 -3.20
CA LYS A 26 -0.44 -18.51 -3.75
C LYS A 26 -0.82 -17.47 -2.71
N THR A 27 -0.06 -17.50 -1.62
CA THR A 27 0.50 -16.26 -1.11
C THR A 27 1.30 -15.68 -2.28
N MET A 28 0.63 -15.01 -3.21
CA MET A 28 1.27 -13.88 -3.86
C MET A 28 1.33 -12.85 -2.74
N LEU A 29 2.35 -13.03 -1.88
CA LEU A 29 2.94 -11.93 -1.16
C LEU A 29 3.18 -10.93 -2.28
N GLU A 30 2.34 -9.88 -2.30
CA GLU A 30 2.49 -8.76 -3.20
C GLU A 30 3.99 -8.54 -3.25
N ASN A 31 4.58 -8.77 -4.44
CA ASN A 31 5.99 -8.48 -4.66
C ASN A 31 6.24 -7.19 -3.91
N SER A 32 7.21 -7.18 -3.00
CA SER A 32 7.58 -5.99 -2.26
C SER A 32 7.93 -4.90 -3.28
N ILE A 33 6.89 -4.23 -3.78
CA ILE A 33 6.97 -3.06 -4.63
C ILE A 33 7.44 -2.07 -3.60
N SER A 34 8.74 -1.76 -3.64
CA SER A 34 9.32 -0.69 -2.86
C SER A 34 8.30 0.44 -2.78
N GLY A 35 7.65 0.53 -1.63
CA GLY A 35 6.52 1.41 -1.45
C GLY A 35 7.02 2.83 -1.64
N PRO A 36 6.13 3.76 -1.96
CA PRO A 36 6.55 5.14 -2.04
C PRO A 36 7.11 5.56 -0.66
N LYS A 37 8.32 6.11 -0.66
CA LYS A 37 9.06 6.53 0.53
C LYS A 37 8.68 7.94 0.91
N LYS A 38 8.47 8.15 2.21
CA LYS A 38 8.25 9.47 2.77
C LYS A 38 9.59 10.17 2.96
N LEU A 39 9.70 11.36 2.42
CA LEU A 39 10.89 12.18 2.48
C LEU A 39 10.53 13.58 2.95
N ARG A 40 11.42 14.18 3.75
CA ARG A 40 11.39 15.60 4.07
C ARG A 40 12.48 16.32 3.28
N PHE A 41 12.12 17.35 2.52
CA PHE A 41 13.12 18.16 1.84
C PHE A 41 13.90 19.00 2.84
N ILE A 42 15.21 19.08 2.69
CA ILE A 42 16.08 19.91 3.56
C ILE A 42 16.49 21.22 2.89
N LYS A 43 16.20 21.37 1.59
CA LYS A 43 16.43 22.57 0.80
C LYS A 43 15.32 22.73 -0.24
N ASP A 44 15.13 23.95 -0.73
CA ASP A 44 14.16 24.24 -1.78
C ASP A 44 14.57 23.60 -3.12
N VAL A 45 13.65 22.85 -3.70
CA VAL A 45 13.78 22.17 -4.98
C VAL A 45 12.73 22.74 -5.93
N GLN A 46 13.14 23.66 -6.80
CA GLN A 46 12.20 24.32 -7.71
C GLN A 46 11.60 23.36 -8.74
N LYS A 47 12.44 22.53 -9.38
CA LYS A 47 12.02 21.51 -10.34
C LYS A 47 12.98 20.33 -10.27
N PHE A 48 12.45 19.14 -10.06
CA PHE A 48 13.19 17.90 -10.13
C PHE A 48 12.67 17.06 -11.30
N VAL A 49 13.50 16.82 -12.30
CA VAL A 49 13.14 15.97 -13.43
C VAL A 49 13.37 14.51 -13.02
N ASN A 50 12.28 13.74 -12.95
CA ASN A 50 12.33 12.33 -12.69
C ASN A 50 12.75 11.53 -13.95
N TYR A 51 13.09 10.25 -13.79
CA TYR A 51 13.43 9.31 -14.86
C TYR A 51 12.40 9.22 -15.98
N ASP A 52 11.11 9.35 -15.64
CA ASP A 52 10.00 9.37 -16.59
C ASP A 52 9.89 10.70 -17.37
N LYS A 53 10.87 11.61 -17.21
CA LYS A 53 10.83 13.01 -17.68
C LYS A 53 9.70 13.84 -17.06
N SER A 54 8.94 13.26 -16.14
CA SER A 54 7.98 13.96 -15.30
C SER A 54 8.69 14.94 -14.38
N ILE A 55 8.20 16.18 -14.32
CA ILE A 55 8.73 17.23 -13.44
C ILE A 55 7.99 17.14 -12.11
N LEU A 56 8.75 17.00 -11.03
CA LEU A 56 8.26 17.02 -9.66
C LEU A 56 8.62 18.35 -9.00
N GLY A 57 7.71 18.87 -8.20
CA GLY A 57 7.88 20.11 -7.44
C GLY A 57 7.08 21.31 -7.99
N PRO A 58 7.27 22.51 -7.42
CA PRO A 58 8.32 22.87 -6.46
C PRO A 58 8.11 22.26 -5.07
N PHE A 59 9.22 21.88 -4.42
CA PHE A 59 9.23 21.43 -3.04
C PHE A 59 10.01 22.42 -2.19
N SER A 60 9.43 22.86 -1.08
CA SER A 60 10.12 23.76 -0.16
C SER A 60 10.91 22.99 0.88
N ALA A 61 11.98 23.60 1.40
CA ALA A 61 12.67 23.07 2.57
C ALA A 61 11.69 22.86 3.73
N GLY A 62 11.78 21.73 4.42
CA GLY A 62 10.86 21.27 5.47
C GLY A 62 9.59 20.58 4.96
N SER A 63 9.29 20.63 3.66
CA SER A 63 8.10 19.96 3.12
C SER A 63 8.27 18.45 3.10
N GLU A 64 7.21 17.74 3.50
CA GLU A 64 7.16 16.29 3.44
C GLU A 64 6.45 15.86 2.16
N THR A 65 7.04 14.92 1.43
CA THR A 65 6.43 14.32 0.24
C THR A 65 6.59 12.82 0.29
N VAL A 66 5.69 12.12 -0.39
CA VAL A 66 5.78 10.69 -0.62
C VAL A 66 6.19 10.50 -2.08
N LEU A 67 7.36 9.93 -2.30
CA LEU A 67 7.95 9.74 -3.63
C LEU A 67 8.33 8.29 -3.85
N ASP A 68 8.34 7.87 -5.11
CA ASP A 68 8.78 6.53 -5.50
C ASP A 68 10.23 6.28 -5.02
N GLU A 69 10.54 5.08 -4.55
CA GLU A 69 11.83 4.76 -3.93
C GLU A 69 13.02 5.15 -4.81
N LYS A 70 12.91 5.00 -6.13
CA LYS A 70 13.98 5.39 -7.06
C LYS A 70 14.27 6.89 -7.01
N ILE A 71 13.22 7.70 -6.95
CA ILE A 71 13.31 9.16 -6.86
C ILE A 71 13.81 9.55 -5.49
N ALA A 72 13.25 8.92 -4.46
CA ALA A 72 13.61 9.17 -3.09
C ALA A 72 15.09 8.88 -2.85
N GLY A 73 15.59 7.75 -3.34
CA GLY A 73 16.99 7.37 -3.28
C GLY A 73 17.92 8.38 -3.95
N ILE A 74 17.53 8.98 -5.08
CA ILE A 74 18.32 10.05 -5.71
C ILE A 74 18.34 11.30 -4.82
N LEU A 75 17.18 11.71 -4.31
CA LEU A 75 17.06 12.92 -3.50
C LEU A 75 17.84 12.79 -2.19
N LEU A 76 17.78 11.64 -1.54
CA LEU A 76 18.59 11.27 -0.39
C LEU A 76 20.08 11.30 -0.74
N LYS A 77 20.49 10.62 -1.81
CA LYS A 77 21.90 10.52 -2.23
C LYS A 77 22.50 11.87 -2.63
N LYS A 78 21.71 12.76 -3.19
CA LYS A 78 22.11 14.13 -3.54
C LYS A 78 21.95 15.13 -2.37
N GLY A 79 21.45 14.69 -1.21
CA GLY A 79 21.23 15.53 -0.04
C GLY A 79 20.20 16.64 -0.28
N TYR A 80 19.17 16.40 -1.08
CA TYR A 80 18.01 17.30 -1.23
C TYR A 80 16.90 17.01 -0.23
N ALA A 81 16.81 15.78 0.24
CA ALA A 81 15.83 15.35 1.21
C ALA A 81 16.46 14.36 2.20
N GLU A 82 15.76 14.12 3.29
CA GLU A 82 16.03 13.11 4.33
C GLU A 82 14.83 12.18 4.46
N GLU A 83 15.06 10.90 4.80
CA GLU A 83 14.01 9.90 5.02
C GLU A 83 13.47 10.07 6.44
N ILE A 84 12.14 10.05 6.59
CA ILE A 84 11.44 10.27 7.86
C ILE A 84 10.37 9.21 8.12
#